data_AF-A0A852GTZ5-F1
#
_entry.id   AF-A0A852GTZ5-F1
#
_cell.length_a   1.000
_cell.length_b   1.000
_cell.length_c   1.000
_cell.angle_alpha   90.00
_cell.angle_beta   90.00
_cell.angle_gamma   90.00
#
_symmetry.space_group_name_H-M   'P 1'
#
loop_
_entity.id
_entity.type
_entity.pdbx_description
1 polymer ?
#
loop_
_entity_poly.entity_id
_entity_poly.type
_entity_poly.pdbx_seq_one_letter_code
_entity_poly.pdbx_strand_id
1 'polypeptide(L)'
;LEKEAAKVEGFEVGVQKPSYYVRLGSLSSKVRTRAYQQALNKVRDAKQKSQETISQLHHTVSLIEYARKNMNSANQKLLDAQEKLYQSWVEWKKNTGQNDDDELHSAEHIESRTLAIARNLTQQLQTTCLTLVSSLQGLPQHVQDRVYSVGSMAGDVYQSFRSASSFQELSDSFLTTSKGQLKKMKESLDDVMDYLVNNTPLNWLVGPFYPQLPGIQHAESNGEGERNSSQKDKQPERTTE
;
A
#
# COMPACT_ATOMS: atom_id res chain seq x y z
N LEU A 1 -32.46 -20.74 39.32
CA LEU A 1 -32.25 -21.75 38.28
C LEU A 1 -30.84 -21.55 37.76
N GLU A 2 -29.95 -22.45 38.17
CA GLU A 2 -28.55 -22.48 37.72
C GLU A 2 -28.44 -23.18 36.36
N LYS A 3 -27.25 -23.09 35.75
CA LYS A 3 -26.75 -23.95 34.65
C LYS A 3 -27.47 -23.77 33.30
N GLU A 4 -26.81 -23.93 32.15
CA GLU A 4 -25.41 -24.26 31.87
C GLU A 4 -25.02 -23.64 30.52
N ALA A 5 -23.85 -22.99 30.44
CA ALA A 5 -23.24 -22.61 29.16
C ALA A 5 -21.90 -23.34 29.08
N ALA A 6 -21.82 -24.37 28.22
CA ALA A 6 -20.68 -25.26 28.16
C ALA A 6 -19.39 -24.51 27.81
N LYS A 7 -18.38 -24.65 28.67
CA LYS A 7 -17.02 -24.16 28.47
C LYS A 7 -16.37 -24.96 27.33
N VAL A 8 -16.40 -24.41 26.11
CA VAL A 8 -15.54 -24.91 25.02
C VAL A 8 -14.16 -24.29 25.22
N GLU A 9 -13.27 -25.02 25.87
CA GLU A 9 -11.83 -24.74 25.85
C GLU A 9 -11.29 -24.98 24.44
N GLY A 10 -10.34 -24.14 23.99
CA GLY A 10 -9.68 -24.34 22.69
C GLY A 10 -9.93 -23.27 21.63
N PHE A 11 -10.09 -22.00 22.02
CA PHE A 11 -9.78 -20.89 21.12
C PHE A 11 -9.10 -19.76 21.91
N GLU A 12 -7.80 -19.57 21.71
CA GLU A 12 -7.15 -18.30 22.04
C GLU A 12 -7.67 -17.25 21.05
N VAL A 13 -8.84 -16.70 21.36
CA VAL A 13 -9.33 -15.47 20.74
C VAL A 13 -8.39 -14.36 21.20
N GLY A 14 -7.33 -14.12 20.43
CA GLY A 14 -6.37 -13.04 20.67
C GLY A 14 -7.15 -11.75 20.90
N VAL A 15 -7.08 -11.23 22.13
CA VAL A 15 -8.00 -10.18 22.61
C VAL A 15 -7.81 -8.92 21.78
N GLN A 16 -8.67 -8.74 20.77
CA GLN A 16 -8.68 -7.52 19.97
C GLN A 16 -9.05 -6.36 20.90
N LYS A 17 -8.06 -5.53 21.23
CA LYS A 17 -8.28 -4.33 22.04
C LYS A 17 -9.34 -3.48 21.35
N PRO A 18 -10.46 -3.15 22.02
CA PRO A 18 -11.57 -2.44 21.38
C PRO A 18 -11.06 -1.11 20.84
N SER A 19 -11.26 -0.88 19.54
CA SER A 19 -10.80 0.31 18.85
C SER A 19 -11.97 1.19 18.45
N TYR A 20 -11.88 2.50 18.68
CA TYR A 20 -12.96 3.43 18.40
C TYR A 20 -12.49 4.67 17.61
N TYR A 21 -13.42 5.26 16.87
CA TYR A 21 -13.22 6.49 16.09
C TYR A 21 -14.04 7.62 16.72
N VAL A 22 -13.50 8.84 16.72
CA VAL A 22 -14.16 10.00 17.36
C VAL A 22 -14.15 11.19 16.40
N ARG A 23 -15.24 11.96 16.38
CA ARG A 23 -15.28 13.23 15.65
C ARG A 23 -14.44 14.28 16.37
N LEU A 24 -13.59 15.02 15.65
CA LEU A 24 -12.75 16.06 16.24
C LEU A 24 -13.54 17.09 17.10
N GLY A 25 -14.76 17.44 16.70
CA GLY A 25 -15.66 18.35 17.43
C GLY A 25 -16.07 17.85 18.81
N SER A 26 -16.19 16.53 19.01
CA SER A 26 -16.53 15.90 20.30
C SER A 26 -15.37 15.89 21.30
N LEU A 27 -14.15 16.21 20.86
CA LEU A 27 -12.96 16.25 21.71
C LEU A 27 -12.76 17.64 22.33
N SER A 28 -12.23 17.68 23.55
CA SER A 28 -11.76 18.91 24.20
C SER A 28 -10.59 19.53 23.42
N SER A 29 -10.41 20.85 23.49
CA SER A 29 -9.42 21.58 22.67
C SER A 29 -8.02 20.93 22.65
N LYS A 30 -7.46 20.62 23.83
CA LYS A 30 -6.12 19.98 23.94
C LYS A 30 -6.05 18.60 23.29
N VAL A 31 -7.11 17.78 23.41
CA VAL A 31 -7.16 16.43 22.84
C VAL A 31 -7.43 16.52 21.33
N ARG A 32 -8.30 17.43 20.89
CA ARG A 32 -8.60 17.73 19.49
C ARG A 32 -7.34 18.09 18.72
N THR A 33 -6.52 19.02 19.22
CA THR A 33 -5.28 19.42 18.54
C THR A 33 -4.33 18.25 18.34
N ARG A 34 -4.13 17.42 19.38
CA ARG A 34 -3.27 16.22 19.30
C ARG A 34 -3.82 15.17 18.33
N ALA A 35 -5.12 14.89 18.40
CA ALA A 35 -5.81 13.94 17.54
C ALA A 35 -5.78 14.38 16.07
N TYR A 36 -6.01 15.67 15.80
CA TYR A 36 -5.89 16.29 14.48
C TYR A 36 -4.47 16.19 13.93
N GLN A 37 -3.43 16.56 14.72
CA GLN A 37 -2.03 16.42 14.31
C GLN A 37 -1.66 14.96 14.00
N GLN A 38 -2.09 14.02 14.84
CA GLN A 38 -1.83 12.60 14.60
C GLN A 38 -2.52 12.09 13.33
N ALA A 39 -3.78 12.48 13.08
CA ALA A 39 -4.50 12.12 11.87
C ALA A 39 -3.90 12.75 10.62
N LEU A 40 -3.54 14.04 10.68
CA LEU A 40 -2.87 14.77 9.60
C LEU A 40 -1.52 14.13 9.23
N ASN A 41 -0.76 13.65 10.21
CA ASN A 41 0.47 12.90 9.98
C ASN A 41 0.19 11.58 9.24
N LYS A 42 -0.78 10.77 9.68
CA LYS A 42 -1.16 9.53 8.99
C LYS A 42 -1.56 9.78 7.52
N VAL A 43 -2.32 10.84 7.26
CA VAL A 43 -2.74 11.21 5.88
C VAL A 43 -1.55 11.66 5.05
N ARG A 44 -0.62 12.43 5.63
CA ARG A 44 0.63 12.85 4.99
C ARG A 44 1.53 11.66 4.64
N ASP A 45 1.68 10.69 5.54
CA ASP A 45 2.48 9.49 5.31
C ASP A 45 1.85 8.61 4.21
N ALA A 46 0.53 8.44 4.24
CA ALA A 46 -0.22 7.70 3.21
C ALA A 46 -0.22 8.42 1.83
N LYS A 47 -0.26 9.76 1.82
CA LYS A 47 -0.05 10.57 0.61
C LYS A 47 1.35 10.35 0.04
N GLN A 48 2.39 10.47 0.86
CA GLN A 48 3.78 10.29 0.44
C GLN A 48 3.99 8.90 -0.18
N LYS A 49 3.56 7.84 0.51
CA LYS A 49 3.60 6.47 0.00
C LYS A 49 2.83 6.30 -1.32
N SER A 50 1.63 6.89 -1.43
CA SER A 50 0.86 6.88 -2.68
C SER A 50 1.61 7.59 -3.81
N GLN A 51 2.23 8.75 -3.56
CA GLN A 51 2.98 9.51 -4.58
C GLN A 51 4.27 8.81 -5.02
N GLU A 52 4.96 8.11 -4.11
CA GLU A 52 6.09 7.23 -4.45
C GLU A 52 5.65 6.06 -5.33
N THR A 53 4.57 5.37 -4.95
CA THR A 53 4.01 4.24 -5.72
C THR A 53 3.51 4.70 -7.10
N ILE A 54 2.85 5.87 -7.19
CA ILE A 54 2.45 6.52 -8.45
C ILE A 54 3.68 6.79 -9.34
N SER A 55 4.78 7.28 -8.76
CA SER A 55 6.00 7.60 -9.52
C SER A 55 6.68 6.34 -10.06
N GLN A 56 6.79 5.29 -9.24
CA GLN A 56 7.29 3.97 -9.65
C GLN A 56 6.40 3.37 -10.75
N LEU A 57 5.09 3.42 -10.60
CA LEU A 57 4.15 2.89 -11.59
C LEU A 57 4.18 3.69 -12.90
N HIS A 58 4.28 5.02 -12.86
CA HIS A 58 4.45 5.85 -14.06
C HIS A 58 5.75 5.51 -14.81
N HIS A 59 6.83 5.23 -14.09
CA HIS A 59 8.07 4.71 -14.68
C HIS A 59 7.85 3.33 -15.31
N THR A 60 7.23 2.37 -14.60
CA THR A 60 6.89 1.04 -15.13
C THR A 60 6.02 1.12 -16.39
N VAL A 61 4.95 1.94 -16.39
CA VAL A 61 4.09 2.15 -17.57
C VAL A 61 4.89 2.71 -18.74
N SER A 62 5.87 3.59 -18.48
CA SER A 62 6.75 4.14 -19.52
C SER A 62 7.78 3.14 -20.04
N LEU A 63 8.27 2.21 -19.20
CA LEU A 63 9.10 1.08 -19.64
C LEU A 63 8.30 0.10 -20.51
N ILE A 64 7.05 -0.22 -20.13
CA ILE A 64 6.14 -1.06 -20.93
C ILE A 64 5.87 -0.41 -22.29
N GLU A 65 5.57 0.89 -22.31
CA GLU A 65 5.35 1.64 -23.54
C GLU A 65 6.61 1.67 -24.43
N TYR A 66 7.79 1.88 -23.85
CA TYR A 66 9.06 1.83 -24.57
C TYR A 66 9.34 0.43 -25.13
N ALA A 67 9.15 -0.62 -24.32
CA ALA A 67 9.33 -2.01 -24.74
C ALA A 67 8.36 -2.37 -25.89
N ARG A 68 7.07 -2.05 -25.77
CA ARG A 68 6.08 -2.21 -26.85
C ARG A 68 6.48 -1.47 -28.12
N LYS A 69 6.88 -0.19 -28.02
CA LYS A 69 7.30 0.61 -29.19
C LYS A 69 8.56 0.04 -29.84
N ASN A 70 9.51 -0.43 -29.03
CA ASN A 70 10.71 -1.08 -29.53
C ASN A 70 10.36 -2.40 -30.21
N MET A 71 9.63 -3.32 -29.56
CA MET A 71 9.14 -4.57 -30.14
C MET A 71 8.34 -4.36 -31.41
N ASN A 72 7.42 -3.40 -31.46
CA ASN A 72 6.68 -3.08 -32.68
C ASN A 72 7.61 -2.58 -33.78
N SER A 73 8.60 -1.73 -33.46
CA SER A 73 9.59 -1.26 -34.45
C SER A 73 10.61 -2.33 -34.87
N ALA A 74 10.92 -3.28 -33.99
CA ALA A 74 11.82 -4.39 -34.22
C ALA A 74 11.11 -5.47 -35.04
N ASN A 75 9.86 -5.80 -34.72
CA ASN A 75 8.99 -6.63 -35.53
C ASN A 75 8.70 -5.97 -36.88
N GLN A 76 8.48 -4.65 -36.96
CA GLN A 76 8.35 -3.96 -38.25
C GLN A 76 9.65 -4.08 -39.06
N LYS A 77 10.82 -3.82 -38.46
CA LYS A 77 12.11 -3.99 -39.13
C LYS A 77 12.43 -5.44 -39.48
N LEU A 78 11.99 -6.40 -38.66
CA LEU A 78 12.15 -7.82 -38.89
C LEU A 78 11.19 -8.31 -39.96
N LEU A 79 9.96 -7.81 -40.03
CA LEU A 79 9.03 -8.03 -41.14
C LEU A 79 9.54 -7.36 -42.41
N ASP A 80 10.06 -6.14 -42.37
CA ASP A 80 10.68 -5.47 -43.51
C ASP A 80 11.96 -6.19 -43.97
N ALA A 81 12.73 -6.75 -43.03
CA ALA A 81 13.94 -7.53 -43.31
C ALA A 81 13.59 -8.95 -43.76
N GLN A 82 12.52 -9.57 -43.24
CA GLN A 82 11.99 -10.87 -43.62
C GLN A 82 11.28 -10.78 -44.97
N GLU A 83 10.63 -9.65 -45.30
CA GLU A 83 10.12 -9.33 -46.63
C GLU A 83 11.30 -9.18 -47.59
N LYS A 84 12.32 -8.37 -47.28
CA LYS A 84 13.53 -8.25 -48.13
C LYS A 84 14.27 -9.58 -48.27
N LEU A 85 14.41 -10.34 -47.18
CA LEU A 85 15.00 -11.68 -47.19
C LEU A 85 14.09 -12.66 -47.90
N TYR A 86 12.75 -12.53 -47.87
CA TYR A 86 11.82 -13.36 -48.62
C TYR A 86 11.88 -13.08 -50.11
N GLN A 87 11.93 -11.81 -50.53
CA GLN A 87 12.17 -11.41 -51.91
C GLN A 87 13.53 -11.96 -52.39
N SER A 88 14.60 -11.75 -51.62
CA SER A 88 15.93 -12.27 -51.95
C SER A 88 16.03 -13.80 -51.83
N TRP A 89 15.25 -14.45 -50.96
CA TRP A 89 15.12 -15.91 -50.83
C TRP A 89 14.29 -16.50 -51.96
N VAL A 90 13.29 -15.79 -52.49
CA VAL A 90 12.59 -16.17 -53.72
C VAL A 90 13.55 -16.12 -54.91
N GLU A 91 14.47 -15.15 -54.95
CA GLU A 91 15.58 -15.13 -55.92
C GLU A 91 16.60 -16.27 -55.67
N TRP A 92 16.96 -16.55 -54.41
CA TRP A 92 18.04 -17.49 -54.05
C TRP A 92 17.63 -18.96 -54.01
N LYS A 93 16.37 -19.25 -53.65
CA LYS A 93 15.70 -20.57 -53.70
C LYS A 93 15.53 -21.09 -55.13
N LYS A 94 15.72 -20.22 -56.12
CA LYS A 94 15.94 -20.61 -57.52
C LYS A 94 17.21 -21.46 -57.70
N ASN A 95 18.17 -21.41 -56.76
CA ASN A 95 19.48 -22.04 -56.86
C ASN A 95 19.86 -23.00 -55.70
N THR A 96 19.52 -22.73 -54.43
CA THR A 96 19.92 -23.64 -53.31
C THR A 96 18.94 -23.64 -52.14
N GLY A 97 18.92 -24.74 -51.37
CA GLY A 97 17.87 -25.00 -50.38
C GLY A 97 18.33 -25.18 -48.93
N GLN A 98 17.33 -25.04 -48.04
CA GLN A 98 17.27 -25.24 -46.59
C GLN A 98 17.71 -24.08 -45.66
N ASN A 99 17.02 -24.03 -44.52
CA ASN A 99 17.01 -23.00 -43.47
C ASN A 99 17.36 -23.67 -42.13
N ASP A 100 17.49 -22.88 -41.06
CA ASP A 100 16.83 -23.07 -39.75
C ASP A 100 17.07 -21.81 -38.88
N ASP A 101 16.17 -21.50 -37.94
CA ASP A 101 16.32 -20.45 -36.91
C ASP A 101 15.38 -20.71 -35.72
N ASP A 102 15.78 -20.34 -34.49
CA ASP A 102 14.96 -20.48 -33.27
C ASP A 102 15.49 -19.61 -32.09
N GLU A 103 15.02 -18.36 -31.96
CA GLU A 103 15.41 -17.42 -30.87
C GLU A 103 14.20 -16.66 -30.27
N LEU A 104 13.30 -17.35 -29.54
CA LEU A 104 12.08 -16.72 -28.97
C LEU A 104 11.99 -16.66 -27.43
N HIS A 105 12.78 -17.45 -26.69
CA HIS A 105 12.49 -17.76 -25.27
C HIS A 105 12.90 -16.72 -24.21
N SER A 106 13.51 -15.58 -24.59
CA SER A 106 14.00 -14.59 -23.62
C SER A 106 12.97 -13.47 -23.28
N ALA A 107 12.14 -13.08 -24.25
CA ALA A 107 11.27 -11.91 -24.12
C ALA A 107 10.10 -12.09 -23.12
N GLU A 108 9.40 -13.23 -23.20
CA GLU A 108 8.19 -13.52 -22.42
C GLU A 108 8.43 -13.49 -20.90
N HIS A 109 9.63 -13.89 -20.47
CA HIS A 109 10.03 -13.87 -19.06
C HIS A 109 10.26 -12.44 -18.54
N ILE A 110 10.65 -11.51 -19.41
CA ILE A 110 10.83 -10.09 -19.05
C ILE A 110 9.47 -9.38 -18.98
N GLU A 111 8.55 -9.68 -19.90
CA GLU A 111 7.19 -9.13 -19.89
C GLU A 111 6.44 -9.53 -18.62
N SER A 112 6.35 -10.84 -18.36
CA SER A 112 5.61 -11.40 -17.23
C SER A 112 6.10 -10.86 -15.88
N ARG A 113 7.43 -10.74 -15.70
CA ARG A 113 8.04 -10.12 -14.51
C ARG A 113 7.69 -8.63 -14.39
N THR A 114 7.69 -7.88 -15.49
CA THR A 114 7.37 -6.45 -15.49
C THR A 114 5.88 -6.22 -15.19
N LEU A 115 5.00 -7.05 -15.73
CA LEU A 115 3.57 -7.04 -15.41
C LEU A 115 3.32 -7.42 -13.95
N ALA A 116 4.05 -8.38 -13.38
CA ALA A 116 3.95 -8.71 -11.96
C ALA A 116 4.31 -7.51 -11.05
N ILE A 117 5.35 -6.74 -11.42
CA ILE A 117 5.70 -5.49 -10.73
C ILE A 117 4.56 -4.46 -10.85
N ALA A 118 4.03 -4.24 -12.06
CA ALA A 118 2.92 -3.30 -12.28
C ALA A 118 1.66 -3.68 -11.48
N ARG A 119 1.29 -4.97 -11.43
CA ARG A 119 0.17 -5.51 -10.64
C ARG A 119 0.39 -5.33 -9.14
N ASN A 120 1.62 -5.53 -8.65
CA ASN A 120 1.93 -5.33 -7.23
C ASN A 120 1.86 -3.85 -6.83
N LEU A 121 2.45 -2.95 -7.62
CA LEU A 121 2.41 -1.50 -7.39
C LEU A 121 0.97 -0.96 -7.42
N THR A 122 0.15 -1.38 -8.40
CA THR A 122 -1.26 -0.99 -8.47
C THR A 122 -2.08 -1.53 -7.30
N GLN A 123 -1.85 -2.77 -6.85
CA GLN A 123 -2.49 -3.31 -5.65
C GLN A 123 -2.10 -2.54 -4.38
N GLN A 124 -0.82 -2.19 -4.20
CA GLN A 124 -0.37 -1.38 -3.07
C GLN A 124 -1.01 0.02 -3.09
N LEU A 125 -1.10 0.63 -4.27
CA LEU A 125 -1.72 1.93 -4.48
C LEU A 125 -3.23 1.88 -4.15
N GLN A 126 -3.97 0.94 -4.73
CA GLN A 126 -5.39 0.71 -4.43
C GLN A 126 -5.64 0.51 -2.92
N THR A 127 -4.84 -0.35 -2.27
CA THR A 127 -4.94 -0.61 -0.83
C THR A 127 -4.73 0.68 0.00
N THR A 128 -3.74 1.49 -0.38
CA THR A 128 -3.44 2.76 0.29
C THR A 128 -4.55 3.78 0.06
N CYS A 129 -5.11 3.86 -1.15
CA CYS A 129 -6.25 4.73 -1.47
C CYS A 129 -7.53 4.34 -0.73
N LEU A 130 -7.86 3.05 -0.60
CA LEU A 130 -9.00 2.58 0.18
C LEU A 130 -8.84 2.87 1.69
N THR A 131 -7.61 2.76 2.20
CA THR A 131 -7.27 3.16 3.57
C THR A 131 -7.45 4.67 3.75
N LEU A 132 -7.04 5.48 2.76
CA LEU A 132 -7.24 6.93 2.75
C LEU A 132 -8.74 7.30 2.76
N VAL A 133 -9.55 6.74 1.86
CA VAL A 133 -11.02 6.91 1.84
C VAL A 133 -11.61 6.65 3.22
N SER A 134 -11.22 5.55 3.86
CA SER A 134 -11.71 5.17 5.19
C SER A 134 -11.24 6.13 6.29
N SER A 135 -10.02 6.64 6.22
CA SER A 135 -9.46 7.58 7.19
C SER A 135 -9.97 9.01 7.07
N LEU A 136 -10.63 9.35 5.96
CA LEU A 136 -11.10 10.71 5.62
C LEU A 136 -12.63 10.87 5.73
N GLN A 137 -13.29 9.92 6.41
CA GLN A 137 -14.73 9.99 6.69
C GLN A 137 -15.10 11.20 7.56
N GLY A 138 -16.19 11.88 7.20
CA GLY A 138 -16.70 13.05 7.93
C GLY A 138 -16.07 14.39 7.54
N LEU A 139 -15.20 14.42 6.51
CA LEU A 139 -14.81 15.66 5.83
C LEU A 139 -15.95 16.25 4.99
N PRO A 140 -15.86 17.51 4.53
CA PRO A 140 -16.85 18.06 3.59
C PRO A 140 -16.94 17.24 2.30
N GLN A 141 -18.14 17.20 1.69
CA GLN A 141 -18.42 16.35 0.53
C GLN A 141 -17.40 16.54 -0.61
N HIS A 142 -17.12 17.79 -0.99
CA HIS A 142 -16.16 18.10 -2.07
C HIS A 142 -14.72 17.59 -1.82
N VAL A 143 -14.34 17.34 -0.56
CA VAL A 143 -13.03 16.73 -0.21
C VAL A 143 -13.14 15.22 -0.31
N GLN A 144 -14.23 14.63 0.22
CA GLN A 144 -14.50 13.20 0.09
C GLN A 144 -14.58 12.77 -1.38
N ASP A 145 -15.27 13.52 -2.24
CA ASP A 145 -15.43 13.25 -3.67
C ASP A 145 -14.07 13.12 -4.39
N ARG A 146 -13.08 13.96 -4.02
CA ARG A 146 -11.70 13.88 -4.54
C ARG A 146 -11.01 12.59 -4.11
N VAL A 147 -11.14 12.20 -2.84
CA VAL A 147 -10.55 10.95 -2.31
C VAL A 147 -11.24 9.71 -2.92
N TYR A 148 -12.56 9.73 -3.08
CA TYR A 148 -13.30 8.70 -3.79
C TYR A 148 -12.87 8.59 -5.26
N SER A 149 -12.65 9.72 -5.94
CA SER A 149 -12.10 9.73 -7.30
C SER A 149 -10.68 9.13 -7.37
N VAL A 150 -9.82 9.41 -6.38
CA VAL A 150 -8.50 8.77 -6.24
C VAL A 150 -8.62 7.25 -6.05
N GLY A 151 -9.57 6.79 -5.22
CA GLY A 151 -9.87 5.37 -5.03
C GLY A 151 -10.36 4.69 -6.30
N SER A 152 -11.28 5.34 -7.04
CA SER A 152 -11.79 4.84 -8.32
C SER A 152 -10.66 4.71 -9.36
N MET A 153 -9.89 5.79 -9.58
CA MET A 153 -8.78 5.77 -10.54
C MET A 153 -7.73 4.70 -10.21
N ALA A 154 -7.41 4.52 -8.93
CA ALA A 154 -6.51 3.44 -8.50
C ALA A 154 -7.09 2.04 -8.78
N GLY A 155 -8.41 1.88 -8.62
CA GLY A 155 -9.14 0.66 -8.96
C GLY A 155 -9.16 0.38 -10.46
N ASP A 156 -9.44 1.39 -11.29
CA ASP A 156 -9.48 1.28 -12.76
C ASP A 156 -8.12 0.81 -13.30
N VAL A 157 -7.04 1.50 -12.91
CA VAL A 157 -5.66 1.14 -13.31
C VAL A 157 -5.29 -0.27 -12.82
N TYR A 158 -5.67 -0.64 -11.59
CA TYR A 158 -5.43 -1.99 -11.06
C TYR A 158 -6.14 -3.07 -11.88
N GLN A 159 -7.42 -2.91 -12.20
CA GLN A 159 -8.17 -3.91 -12.96
C GLN A 159 -7.57 -4.13 -14.36
N SER A 160 -7.18 -3.05 -15.04
CA SER A 160 -6.59 -3.14 -16.38
C SER A 160 -5.21 -3.82 -16.40
N PHE A 161 -4.35 -3.56 -15.40
CA PHE A 161 -3.08 -4.30 -15.27
C PHE A 161 -3.27 -5.74 -14.79
N ARG A 162 -4.36 -6.02 -14.07
CA ARG A 162 -4.73 -7.38 -13.63
C ARG A 162 -5.24 -8.24 -14.78
N SER A 163 -5.98 -7.67 -15.73
CA SER A 163 -6.56 -8.42 -16.85
C SER A 163 -5.56 -8.78 -17.95
N ALA A 164 -4.55 -7.94 -18.19
CA ALA A 164 -3.59 -8.17 -19.27
C ALA A 164 -2.61 -9.30 -18.94
N SER A 165 -2.40 -10.24 -19.86
CA SER A 165 -1.45 -11.37 -19.70
C SER A 165 -0.05 -11.05 -20.25
N SER A 166 0.00 -10.29 -21.34
CA SER A 166 1.19 -9.88 -22.10
C SER A 166 1.28 -8.35 -22.24
N PHE A 167 2.41 -7.83 -22.73
CA PHE A 167 2.50 -6.42 -23.12
C PHE A 167 1.60 -6.11 -24.32
N GLN A 168 1.34 -7.04 -25.24
CA GLN A 168 0.57 -6.80 -26.47
C GLN A 168 -0.87 -6.36 -26.18
N GLU A 169 -1.48 -6.88 -25.12
CA GLU A 169 -2.84 -6.54 -24.68
C GLU A 169 -2.98 -5.11 -24.12
N LEU A 170 -1.88 -4.47 -23.73
CA LEU A 170 -1.87 -3.13 -23.13
C LEU A 170 -1.88 -2.02 -24.19
N SER A 171 -3.06 -1.68 -24.71
CA SER A 171 -3.24 -0.66 -25.76
C SER A 171 -2.63 0.70 -25.42
N ASP A 172 -2.23 1.47 -26.43
CA ASP A 172 -1.60 2.79 -26.24
C ASP A 172 -2.57 3.80 -25.60
N SER A 173 -3.88 3.65 -25.87
CA SER A 173 -4.94 4.40 -25.19
C SER A 173 -5.05 4.02 -23.71
N PHE A 174 -4.88 2.74 -23.35
CA PHE A 174 -4.81 2.31 -21.95
C PHE A 174 -3.59 2.88 -21.22
N LEU A 175 -2.39 2.80 -21.84
CA LEU A 175 -1.16 3.33 -21.24
C LEU A 175 -1.26 4.86 -21.03
N THR A 176 -1.82 5.58 -22.01
CA THR A 176 -2.08 7.02 -21.93
C THR A 176 -3.09 7.36 -20.82
N THR A 177 -4.21 6.61 -20.77
CA THR A 177 -5.25 6.78 -19.74
C THR A 177 -4.70 6.54 -18.34
N SER A 178 -3.90 5.48 -18.16
CA SER A 178 -3.23 5.17 -16.90
C SER A 178 -2.32 6.30 -16.43
N LYS A 179 -1.46 6.85 -17.31
CA LYS A 179 -0.61 8.00 -16.95
C LYS A 179 -1.44 9.23 -16.57
N GLY A 180 -2.53 9.49 -17.29
CA GLY A 180 -3.47 10.56 -16.98
C GLY A 180 -4.14 10.40 -15.61
N GLN A 181 -4.67 9.20 -15.32
CA GLN A 181 -5.26 8.85 -14.02
C GLN A 181 -4.24 8.99 -12.89
N LEU A 182 -3.01 8.47 -13.07
CA LEU A 182 -1.93 8.57 -12.08
C LEU A 182 -1.53 10.01 -11.78
N LYS A 183 -1.46 10.87 -12.80
CA LYS A 183 -1.23 12.31 -12.62
C LYS A 183 -2.38 12.97 -11.85
N LYS A 184 -3.63 12.74 -12.27
CA LYS A 184 -4.82 13.29 -11.62
C LYS A 184 -5.00 12.81 -10.18
N MET A 185 -4.59 11.58 -9.87
CA MET A 185 -4.53 11.05 -8.51
C MET A 185 -3.55 11.82 -7.64
N LYS A 186 -2.34 12.11 -8.16
CA LYS A 186 -1.34 12.91 -7.44
C LYS A 186 -1.89 14.29 -7.10
N GLU A 187 -2.45 14.99 -8.09
CA GLU A 187 -3.05 16.33 -7.95
C GLU A 187 -4.21 16.31 -6.93
N SER A 188 -5.09 15.29 -7.00
CA SER A 188 -6.21 15.16 -6.05
C SER A 188 -5.76 14.87 -4.62
N LEU A 189 -4.64 14.14 -4.43
CA LEU A 189 -4.01 13.93 -3.12
C LEU A 189 -3.30 15.19 -2.59
N ASP A 190 -2.79 16.04 -3.49
CA ASP A 190 -2.25 17.35 -3.13
C ASP A 190 -3.38 18.27 -2.64
N ASP A 191 -4.50 18.38 -3.38
CA ASP A 191 -5.68 19.19 -3.03
C ASP A 191 -6.31 18.79 -1.67
N VAL A 192 -6.41 17.48 -1.41
CA VAL A 192 -6.95 16.97 -0.13
C VAL A 192 -6.04 17.34 1.04
N MET A 193 -4.71 17.28 0.84
CA MET A 193 -3.74 17.65 1.87
C MET A 193 -3.73 19.16 2.12
N ASP A 194 -3.86 19.98 1.07
CA ASP A 194 -3.97 21.44 1.21
C ASP A 194 -5.21 21.82 2.04
N TYR A 195 -6.38 21.26 1.70
CA TYR A 195 -7.59 21.44 2.51
C TYR A 195 -7.34 21.09 3.98
N LEU A 196 -6.71 19.94 4.24
CA LEU A 196 -6.46 19.46 5.59
C LEU A 196 -5.47 20.31 6.38
N VAL A 197 -4.44 20.89 5.76
CA VAL A 197 -3.48 21.78 6.45
C VAL A 197 -4.13 23.11 6.80
N ASN A 198 -5.00 23.62 5.91
CA ASN A 198 -5.64 24.93 6.05
C ASN A 198 -6.92 24.91 6.91
N ASN A 199 -7.42 23.74 7.35
CA ASN A 199 -8.71 23.61 8.05
C ASN A 199 -8.64 22.63 9.24
N THR A 200 -9.47 22.85 10.27
CA THR A 200 -9.70 21.87 11.34
C THR A 200 -11.14 21.32 11.27
N PRO A 201 -11.41 20.30 10.42
CA PRO A 201 -12.77 19.81 10.17
C PRO A 201 -13.35 19.06 11.37
N LEU A 202 -14.28 19.69 12.08
CA LEU A 202 -14.84 19.16 13.35
C LEU A 202 -15.61 17.84 13.18
N ASN A 203 -16.15 17.55 11.99
CA ASN A 203 -16.86 16.30 11.72
C ASN A 203 -15.94 15.12 11.32
N TRP A 204 -14.64 15.37 11.12
CA TRP A 204 -13.67 14.34 10.73
C TRP A 204 -13.58 13.25 11.81
N LEU A 205 -13.85 12.01 11.41
CA LEU A 205 -13.70 10.82 12.22
C LEU A 205 -12.23 10.41 12.26
N VAL A 206 -11.57 10.66 13.39
CA VAL A 206 -10.16 10.32 13.60
C VAL A 206 -10.03 9.10 14.51
N GLY A 207 -8.97 8.30 14.29
CA GLY A 207 -8.73 7.06 15.01
C GLY A 207 -7.75 6.12 14.29
N PRO A 208 -7.79 4.81 14.58
CA PRO A 208 -8.42 4.24 15.77
C PRO A 208 -7.73 4.74 17.05
N PHE A 209 -8.52 4.94 18.11
CA PHE A 209 -8.03 5.08 19.48
C PHE A 209 -8.21 3.77 20.23
N TYR A 210 -7.30 3.48 21.15
CA TYR A 210 -7.33 2.31 22.01
C TYR A 210 -7.43 2.78 23.47
N PRO A 211 -8.44 2.33 24.23
CA PRO A 211 -8.56 2.71 25.63
C PRO A 211 -7.47 1.99 26.42
N GLN A 212 -6.68 2.75 27.18
CA GLN A 212 -5.78 2.17 28.17
C GLN A 212 -6.62 1.78 29.38
N LEU A 213 -7.10 0.53 29.40
CA LEU A 213 -7.70 -0.06 30.59
C LEU A 213 -6.62 -0.10 31.68
N PRO A 214 -6.85 0.47 32.89
CA PRO A 214 -5.99 0.23 34.03
C PRO A 214 -5.92 -1.27 34.26
N GLY A 215 -4.72 -1.84 34.19
CA GLY A 215 -4.56 -3.28 34.15
C GLY A 215 -5.11 -3.96 35.41
N ILE A 216 -5.75 -5.12 35.21
CA ILE A 216 -5.71 -6.18 36.22
C ILE A 216 -4.22 -6.50 36.39
N GLN A 217 -3.62 -5.97 37.46
CA GLN A 217 -2.22 -6.25 37.77
C GLN A 217 -2.09 -7.74 38.09
N HIS A 218 -1.02 -8.37 37.62
CA HIS A 218 -0.75 -9.78 37.87
C HIS A 218 -0.70 -10.07 39.37
N ALA A 219 -1.80 -10.61 39.91
CA ALA A 219 -1.90 -11.08 41.28
C ALA A 219 -1.34 -12.51 41.40
N GLU A 220 -0.11 -12.72 40.92
CA GLU A 220 0.52 -14.05 40.89
C GLU A 220 2.05 -13.96 40.90
N SER A 221 2.60 -13.39 41.98
CA SER A 221 3.93 -13.76 42.50
C SER A 221 4.05 -13.36 43.98
N ASN A 222 3.32 -14.08 44.83
CA ASN A 222 3.59 -14.15 46.26
C ASN A 222 3.78 -15.63 46.59
N GLY A 223 5.02 -16.10 46.41
CA GLY A 223 5.39 -17.50 46.55
C GLY A 223 6.79 -17.62 47.14
N GLU A 224 6.81 -17.78 48.47
CA GLU A 224 7.87 -18.40 49.27
C GLU A 224 9.25 -17.71 49.36
N GLY A 225 9.68 -17.46 50.60
CA GLY A 225 10.98 -16.85 50.89
C GLY A 225 11.27 -16.57 52.37
N GLU A 226 10.56 -17.23 53.30
CA GLU A 226 10.92 -17.13 54.72
C GLU A 226 12.31 -17.74 54.95
N ARG A 227 13.25 -16.96 55.50
CA ARG A 227 14.36 -17.53 56.27
C ARG A 227 14.71 -16.66 57.46
N ASN A 228 14.56 -17.25 58.64
CA ASN A 228 14.63 -16.55 59.91
C ASN A 228 16.03 -16.08 60.30
N SER A 229 16.03 -14.93 60.97
CA SER A 229 17.02 -14.42 61.93
C SER A 229 17.97 -15.46 62.55
N SER A 230 19.28 -15.17 62.49
CA SER A 230 20.14 -15.04 63.71
C SER A 230 21.60 -14.74 63.33
N GLN A 231 22.12 -13.55 63.66
CA GLN A 231 23.24 -13.41 64.61
C GLN A 231 23.60 -11.95 64.91
N LYS A 232 23.29 -11.59 66.15
CA LYS A 232 23.88 -10.56 67.00
C LYS A 232 25.42 -10.47 66.87
N ASP A 233 25.93 -9.26 66.64
CA ASP A 233 27.15 -8.77 67.32
C ASP A 233 27.12 -7.25 67.49
N LYS A 234 27.78 -6.74 68.54
CA LYS A 234 27.49 -5.41 69.11
C LYS A 234 28.77 -4.67 69.59
N GLN A 235 29.19 -3.66 68.82
CA GLN A 235 30.17 -2.60 69.21
C GLN A 235 31.60 -3.13 69.53
N PRO A 236 32.64 -2.29 69.83
CA PRO A 236 32.70 -0.83 70.12
C PRO A 236 33.69 -0.04 69.19
N GLU A 237 34.01 1.27 69.30
CA GLU A 237 33.53 2.43 70.08
C GLU A 237 33.94 3.78 69.39
N ARG A 238 33.41 4.93 69.85
CA ARG A 238 33.99 6.32 69.78
C ARG A 238 34.07 7.02 68.40
N THR A 239 34.10 8.36 68.31
CA THR A 239 34.47 9.41 69.30
C THR A 239 33.68 10.73 69.08
N THR A 240 33.52 11.55 70.15
CA THR A 240 33.40 13.04 70.27
C THR A 240 33.02 13.90 69.04
N GLU A 241 32.26 15.00 69.18
CA GLU A 241 32.16 15.94 70.32
C GLU A 241 30.74 16.15 70.88
#